data_AF-C3ZS19-F1
#
_entry.id   AF-C3ZS19-F1
#
_cell.length_a   1.000
_cell.length_b   1.000
_cell.length_c   1.000
_cell.angle_alpha   90.00
_cell.angle_beta   90.00
_cell.angle_gamma   90.00
#
_symmetry.space_group_name_H-M   'P 1'
#
loop_
_entity.id
_entity.type
_entity.pdbx_description
1 polymer ?
#
loop_
_entity_poly.entity_id
_entity_poly.type
_entity_poly.pdbx_seq_one_letter_code
_entity_poly.pdbx_strand_id
1 'polypeptide(L)'
;ISPEAERIISNLQPRSVDVVAVVGPMRKGKSHFANLLCKRKSGFPLGDEMESKTKDFWFWIGPHPVQTNRYLMVVDTEGLGDYSDEEQNEKDMKYLVLATLLSNHLVFNLQGNPDHSFVSQLRYSWKLKEKYTSSPNGRRLTPDEFLEVMLERKDGHTKAIRSHNEMTDAVKTFFPKRHLRLIPAPSIDSDILSNLDKAGDNALQTDYKDTVDNFTREIWNSGQVKRVNGDDIRTTGLLHILRYYVNAINDPNSLPSVLGAYEAMAEGECSRAFEEQMKAFQESAEKTVKPLMPTDEETCNRRIQTAAESAVSKLSADVGKWDKVGTWKRRLQGKLETERLALLKLNSDKSKDLCEAIIKEVDRPVRQKVGKGVYNRIGGFNTYVREVDAVYSAYRQKASGKGPAVEKVLETFRVTETTRRNTIKDTDSKLVEEDRRVK
;
A
#
# COMPACT_ATOMS: atom_id res chain seq x y z
N ILE A 1 10.42 -1.78 11.26
CA ILE A 1 10.67 -2.30 9.89
C ILE A 1 11.65 -1.36 9.22
N SER A 2 12.66 -1.86 8.50
CA SER A 2 13.63 -1.00 7.83
C SER A 2 13.00 -0.26 6.63
N PRO A 3 13.41 0.98 6.33
CA PRO A 3 12.89 1.72 5.16
C PRO A 3 13.08 0.95 3.84
N GLU A 4 14.16 0.18 3.72
CA GLU A 4 14.44 -0.63 2.54
C GLU A 4 13.43 -1.76 2.35
N ALA A 5 13.02 -2.43 3.43
CA ALA A 5 11.97 -3.45 3.39
C ALA A 5 10.64 -2.86 2.91
N GLU A 6 10.26 -1.69 3.42
CA GLU A 6 9.03 -1.01 3.00
C GLU A 6 9.08 -0.62 1.51
N ARG A 7 10.24 -0.12 1.05
CA ARG A 7 10.48 0.24 -0.35
C ARG A 7 10.37 -0.97 -1.27
N ILE A 8 10.94 -2.11 -0.89
CA ILE A 8 10.87 -3.35 -1.68
C ILE A 8 9.41 -3.77 -1.84
N ILE A 9 8.65 -3.87 -0.75
CA ILE A 9 7.26 -4.35 -0.78
C ILE A 9 6.35 -3.37 -1.53
N SER A 10 6.51 -2.07 -1.31
CA SER A 10 5.65 -1.02 -1.92
C SER A 10 5.83 -0.91 -3.44
N ASN A 11 6.99 -1.29 -3.97
CA ASN A 11 7.27 -1.27 -5.40
C ASN A 11 6.78 -2.52 -6.14
N LEU A 12 6.31 -3.55 -5.43
CA LEU A 12 5.76 -4.75 -6.05
C LEU A 12 4.38 -4.48 -6.65
N GLN A 13 4.10 -5.13 -7.78
CA GLN A 13 2.75 -5.12 -8.33
C GLN A 13 1.77 -5.78 -7.36
N PRO A 14 0.52 -5.32 -7.25
CA PRO A 14 -0.47 -5.95 -6.39
C PRO A 14 -0.75 -7.40 -6.82
N ARG A 15 -0.20 -8.36 -6.07
CA ARG A 15 -0.43 -9.80 -6.25
C ARG A 15 -0.48 -10.49 -4.90
N SER A 16 -1.11 -11.66 -4.86
CA SER A 16 -1.12 -12.52 -3.68
C SER A 16 0.30 -12.93 -3.28
N VAL A 17 0.48 -13.28 -2.00
CA VAL A 17 1.77 -13.71 -1.46
C VAL A 17 1.62 -15.08 -0.79
N ASP A 18 2.55 -15.98 -1.05
CA ASP A 18 2.81 -17.18 -0.25
C ASP A 18 4.04 -16.93 0.61
N VAL A 19 4.02 -17.38 1.87
CA VAL A 19 5.07 -17.09 2.83
C VAL A 19 5.61 -18.39 3.43
N VAL A 20 6.92 -18.60 3.32
CA VAL A 20 7.64 -19.72 3.94
C VAL A 20 8.62 -19.14 4.95
N ALA A 21 8.54 -19.55 6.22
CA ALA A 21 9.48 -19.13 7.25
C ALA A 21 10.38 -20.28 7.69
N VAL A 22 11.68 -20.04 7.73
CA VAL A 22 12.69 -20.99 8.20
C VAL A 22 13.18 -20.55 9.57
N VAL A 23 12.87 -21.36 10.59
CA VAL A 23 13.21 -21.11 12.00
C VAL A 23 14.03 -22.27 12.56
N GLY A 24 14.70 -22.06 13.68
CA GLY A 24 15.47 -23.10 14.37
C GLY A 24 16.80 -22.61 14.95
N PRO A 25 17.59 -23.49 15.59
CA PRO A 25 18.76 -23.08 16.35
C PRO A 25 19.82 -22.36 15.50
N MET A 26 20.70 -21.60 16.16
CA MET A 26 21.85 -20.97 15.51
C MET A 26 22.76 -22.00 14.81
N ARG A 27 23.36 -21.58 13.69
CA ARG A 27 24.40 -22.33 12.95
C ARG A 27 23.96 -23.70 12.41
N LYS A 28 22.67 -23.84 12.05
CA LYS A 28 22.09 -25.10 11.55
C LYS A 28 21.78 -25.12 10.05
N GLY A 29 22.25 -24.15 9.28
CA GLY A 29 22.05 -24.11 7.81
C GLY A 29 20.71 -23.53 7.36
N LYS A 30 20.02 -22.74 8.20
CA LYS A 30 18.74 -22.09 7.88
C LYS A 30 18.84 -21.18 6.65
N SER A 31 19.76 -20.24 6.67
CA SER A 31 20.00 -19.28 5.59
C SER A 31 20.38 -19.96 4.28
N HIS A 32 21.11 -21.08 4.34
CA HIS A 32 21.40 -21.89 3.17
C HIS A 32 20.12 -22.50 2.58
N PHE A 33 19.29 -23.15 3.41
CA PHE A 33 18.01 -23.69 2.94
C PHE A 33 17.05 -22.60 2.43
N ALA A 34 17.02 -21.43 3.08
CA ALA A 34 16.25 -20.28 2.64
C ALA A 34 16.70 -19.77 1.25
N ASN A 35 18.02 -19.75 0.98
CA ASN A 35 18.55 -19.42 -0.35
C ASN A 35 18.08 -20.44 -1.41
N LEU A 36 18.06 -21.73 -1.08
CA LEU A 36 17.57 -22.77 -1.99
C LEU A 36 16.07 -22.62 -2.29
N LEU A 37 15.24 -22.26 -1.31
CA LEU A 37 13.83 -21.91 -1.53
C LEU A 37 13.65 -20.72 -2.49
N CYS A 38 14.60 -19.78 -2.49
CA CYS A 38 14.65 -18.66 -3.42
C CYS A 38 15.22 -19.02 -4.80
N LYS A 39 15.59 -20.28 -5.06
CA LYS A 39 16.35 -20.75 -6.24
C LYS A 39 17.67 -19.98 -6.43
N ARG A 40 18.37 -19.70 -5.34
CA ARG A 40 19.63 -18.96 -5.34
C ARG A 40 20.70 -19.73 -4.56
N LYS A 41 21.96 -19.60 -4.98
CA LYS A 41 23.12 -20.11 -4.22
C LYS A 41 23.49 -19.18 -3.06
N SER A 42 23.20 -17.88 -3.20
CA SER A 42 23.48 -16.85 -2.20
C SER A 42 22.36 -15.79 -2.14
N GLY A 43 22.31 -15.05 -1.03
CA GLY A 43 21.29 -14.03 -0.77
C GLY A 43 21.25 -13.70 0.72
N PHE A 44 20.64 -14.59 1.50
CA PHE A 44 20.80 -14.59 2.95
C PHE A 44 22.26 -14.94 3.29
N PRO A 45 22.92 -14.14 4.16
CA PRO A 45 24.33 -14.34 4.48
C PRO A 45 24.54 -15.66 5.25
N LEU A 46 25.54 -16.45 4.87
CA LEU A 46 25.97 -17.63 5.62
C LEU A 46 27.04 -17.24 6.65
N GLY A 47 26.94 -17.78 7.87
CA GLY A 47 27.85 -17.46 9.00
C GLY A 47 29.10 -18.32 9.05
N ASP A 48 30.29 -17.71 9.18
CA ASP A 48 31.59 -18.42 9.18
C ASP A 48 32.43 -18.19 10.47
N GLU A 49 32.00 -17.34 11.40
CA GLU A 49 32.76 -17.01 12.63
C GLU A 49 31.84 -16.95 13.87
N MET A 50 32.43 -16.89 15.07
CA MET A 50 31.76 -17.02 16.38
C MET A 50 30.63 -16.00 16.70
N GLU A 51 30.27 -15.09 15.80
CA GLU A 51 29.15 -14.16 15.94
C GLU A 51 27.93 -14.57 15.08
N SER A 52 26.71 -14.34 15.58
CA SER A 52 25.48 -14.54 14.79
C SER A 52 25.42 -13.54 13.62
N LYS A 53 25.39 -14.02 12.37
CA LYS A 53 25.34 -13.15 11.18
C LYS A 53 23.92 -12.70 10.82
N THR A 54 22.92 -13.59 10.85
CA THR A 54 21.51 -13.17 10.75
C THR A 54 21.10 -12.57 12.09
N LYS A 55 21.31 -11.27 12.25
CA LYS A 55 20.68 -10.50 13.31
C LYS A 55 19.28 -10.13 12.83
N ASP A 56 18.28 -10.36 13.66
CA ASP A 56 16.88 -9.99 13.41
C ASP A 56 16.12 -10.89 12.40
N PHE A 57 15.16 -10.30 11.70
CA PHE A 57 14.16 -10.96 10.89
C PHE A 57 14.31 -10.54 9.43
N TRP A 58 14.77 -11.46 8.58
CA TRP A 58 15.09 -11.18 7.17
C TRP A 58 14.03 -11.79 6.26
N PHE A 59 13.84 -11.17 5.10
CA PHE A 59 13.03 -11.78 4.05
C PHE A 59 13.62 -11.55 2.66
N TRP A 60 13.25 -12.45 1.76
CA TRP A 60 13.38 -12.30 0.32
C TRP A 60 11.99 -12.48 -0.29
N ILE A 61 11.64 -11.64 -1.27
CA ILE A 61 10.36 -11.75 -1.98
C ILE A 61 10.58 -11.64 -3.49
N GLY A 62 9.99 -12.57 -4.23
CA GLY A 62 10.12 -12.63 -5.68
C GLY A 62 9.08 -13.54 -6.34
N PRO A 63 9.09 -13.68 -7.68
CA PRO A 63 8.11 -14.50 -8.38
C PRO A 63 8.09 -15.93 -7.84
N HIS A 64 6.90 -16.46 -7.58
CA HIS A 64 6.79 -17.80 -7.05
C HIS A 64 7.30 -18.84 -8.08
N PRO A 65 8.17 -19.80 -7.70
CA PRO A 65 8.84 -20.69 -8.66
C PRO A 65 7.96 -21.63 -9.48
N VAL A 66 6.77 -21.96 -8.97
CA VAL A 66 5.76 -22.81 -9.64
C VAL A 66 4.47 -22.02 -9.97
N GLN A 67 3.88 -21.32 -9.01
CA GLN A 67 2.62 -20.59 -9.13
C GLN A 67 2.82 -19.13 -9.60
N THR A 68 2.96 -18.89 -10.90
CA THR A 68 3.38 -17.60 -11.48
C THR A 68 2.48 -16.38 -11.21
N ASN A 69 1.25 -16.58 -10.72
CA ASN A 69 0.30 -15.51 -10.41
C ASN A 69 0.52 -14.84 -9.04
N ARG A 70 1.50 -15.30 -8.24
CA ARG A 70 1.78 -14.78 -6.89
C ARG A 70 3.28 -14.63 -6.63
N TYR A 71 3.60 -13.94 -5.54
CA TYR A 71 4.95 -13.87 -5.01
C TYR A 71 5.19 -14.97 -3.97
N LEU A 72 6.44 -15.45 -3.88
CA LEU A 72 6.94 -16.23 -2.76
C LEU A 72 7.79 -15.30 -1.89
N MET A 73 7.43 -15.20 -0.62
CA MET A 73 8.23 -14.57 0.43
C MET A 73 8.88 -15.65 1.28
N VAL A 74 10.21 -15.69 1.28
CA VAL A 74 10.99 -16.57 2.17
C VAL A 74 11.49 -15.73 3.32
N VAL A 75 11.23 -16.17 4.54
CA VAL A 75 11.67 -15.54 5.78
C VAL A 75 12.78 -16.39 6.40
N ASP A 76 13.89 -15.75 6.73
CA ASP A 76 14.99 -16.33 7.52
C ASP A 76 15.08 -15.57 8.84
N THR A 77 14.96 -16.29 9.96
CA THR A 77 15.07 -15.69 11.30
C THR A 77 16.46 -15.89 11.86
N GLU A 78 16.85 -14.99 12.77
CA GLU A 78 17.94 -15.28 13.71
C GLU A 78 17.74 -16.66 14.36
N GLY A 79 18.86 -17.33 14.63
CA GLY A 79 18.80 -18.65 15.24
C GLY A 79 18.46 -18.59 16.71
N LEU A 80 17.66 -19.57 17.15
CA LEU A 80 17.32 -19.73 18.56
C LEU A 80 18.60 -20.01 19.37
N GLY A 81 18.76 -19.28 20.48
CA GLY A 81 19.91 -19.32 21.39
C GLY A 81 19.77 -20.38 22.48
N ASP A 82 20.68 -20.32 23.48
CA ASP A 82 20.58 -21.15 24.69
C ASP A 82 19.57 -20.54 25.67
N TYR A 83 18.71 -21.37 26.26
CA TYR A 83 17.56 -20.95 27.09
C TYR A 83 17.95 -20.42 28.48
N SER A 84 19.23 -20.17 28.71
CA SER A 84 19.78 -19.68 29.98
C SER A 84 19.73 -18.15 30.11
N ASP A 85 19.54 -17.43 29.01
CA ASP A 85 19.40 -15.97 28.96
C ASP A 85 17.93 -15.56 28.72
N GLU A 86 17.32 -14.86 29.69
CA GLU A 86 15.91 -14.45 29.64
C GLU A 86 15.63 -13.44 28.51
N GLU A 87 16.56 -12.53 28.21
CA GLU A 87 16.38 -11.52 27.16
C GLU A 87 16.44 -12.19 25.77
N GLN A 88 17.36 -13.13 25.60
CA GLN A 88 17.44 -13.94 24.39
C GLN A 88 16.19 -14.81 24.20
N ASN A 89 15.67 -15.40 25.28
CA ASN A 89 14.45 -16.21 25.21
C ASN A 89 13.23 -15.38 24.80
N GLU A 90 13.05 -14.17 25.35
CA GLU A 90 11.97 -13.27 24.94
C GLU A 90 12.08 -12.93 23.45
N LYS A 91 13.28 -12.58 22.97
CA LYS A 91 13.54 -12.29 21.55
C LYS A 91 13.24 -13.50 20.65
N ASP A 92 13.68 -14.68 21.02
CA ASP A 92 13.47 -15.93 20.29
C ASP A 92 11.97 -16.28 20.19
N MET A 93 11.23 -16.12 21.29
CA MET A 93 9.78 -16.29 21.30
C MET A 93 9.10 -15.30 20.34
N LYS A 94 9.53 -14.04 20.33
CA LYS A 94 8.97 -13.03 19.41
C LYS A 94 9.18 -13.43 17.95
N TYR A 95 10.36 -13.91 17.57
CA TYR A 95 10.63 -14.34 16.19
C TYR A 95 9.84 -15.57 15.80
N LEU A 96 9.68 -16.54 16.70
CA LEU A 96 8.88 -17.73 16.44
C LEU A 96 7.40 -17.39 16.25
N VAL A 97 6.84 -16.51 17.10
CA VAL A 97 5.47 -16.03 16.98
C VAL A 97 5.27 -15.29 15.66
N LEU A 98 6.18 -14.37 15.31
CA LEU A 98 6.10 -13.61 14.06
C LEU A 98 6.20 -14.51 12.82
N ALA A 99 7.14 -15.46 12.81
CA ALA A 99 7.29 -16.44 11.73
C ALA A 99 6.03 -17.30 11.56
N THR A 100 5.42 -17.73 12.67
CA THR A 100 4.18 -18.52 12.66
C THR A 100 3.00 -17.71 12.13
N LEU A 101 2.82 -16.47 12.59
CA LEU A 101 1.73 -15.61 12.16
C LEU A 101 1.84 -15.22 10.69
N LEU A 102 3.05 -15.01 10.17
CA LEU A 102 3.28 -14.59 8.79
C LEU A 102 3.28 -15.73 7.78
N SER A 103 3.73 -16.93 8.14
CA SER A 103 3.94 -18.02 7.18
C SER A 103 2.69 -18.84 6.86
N ASN A 104 2.65 -19.41 5.65
CA ASN A 104 1.83 -20.57 5.30
C ASN A 104 2.56 -21.87 5.66
N HIS A 105 3.89 -21.88 5.48
CA HIS A 105 4.77 -23.00 5.80
C HIS A 105 5.82 -22.56 6.82
N LEU A 106 5.82 -23.20 7.98
CA LEU A 106 6.85 -23.02 9.00
C LEU A 106 7.82 -24.21 8.94
N VAL A 107 9.05 -23.96 8.49
CA VAL A 107 10.11 -24.96 8.42
C VAL A 107 10.96 -24.85 9.68
N PHE A 108 10.81 -25.81 10.58
CA PHE A 108 11.62 -25.90 11.79
C PHE A 108 12.89 -26.72 11.51
N ASN A 109 14.00 -26.03 11.26
CA ASN A 109 15.26 -26.65 10.89
C ASN A 109 16.05 -27.11 12.11
N LEU A 110 16.22 -28.43 12.22
CA LEU A 110 16.88 -29.11 13.32
C LEU A 110 18.14 -29.83 12.82
N GLN A 111 19.33 -29.32 13.14
CA GLN A 111 20.57 -30.09 12.92
C GLN A 111 20.83 -30.98 14.14
N GLY A 112 20.98 -32.28 13.90
CA GLY A 112 21.43 -33.22 14.93
C GLY A 112 22.91 -33.03 15.21
N ASN A 113 23.25 -32.20 16.20
CA ASN A 113 24.52 -32.38 16.90
C ASN A 113 24.31 -33.46 17.97
N PRO A 114 25.24 -34.42 18.17
CA PRO A 114 25.04 -35.54 19.10
C PRO A 114 24.70 -35.12 20.53
N ASP A 115 25.03 -33.89 20.91
CA ASP A 115 25.31 -33.57 22.31
C ASP A 115 24.30 -32.63 22.98
N HIS A 116 23.00 -32.63 22.63
CA HIS A 116 21.92 -32.50 23.64
C HIS A 116 20.48 -32.46 23.06
N SER A 117 19.63 -33.22 23.75
CA SER A 117 18.22 -32.98 24.17
C SER A 117 16.98 -33.16 23.26
N PHE A 118 17.03 -33.19 21.93
CA PHE A 118 15.83 -33.67 21.18
C PHE A 118 16.20 -34.36 19.88
N VAL A 119 17.01 -33.74 19.02
CA VAL A 119 17.33 -34.28 17.68
C VAL A 119 18.21 -35.52 17.73
N SER A 120 19.13 -35.62 18.71
CA SER A 120 19.88 -36.86 18.97
C SER A 120 18.95 -37.98 19.42
N GLN A 121 17.97 -37.67 20.27
CA GLN A 121 16.91 -38.62 20.61
C GLN A 121 16.08 -38.96 19.37
N LEU A 122 15.80 -38.00 18.47
CA LEU A 122 15.09 -38.25 17.22
C LEU A 122 15.86 -39.24 16.34
N ARG A 123 17.13 -38.94 16.04
CA ARG A 123 18.00 -39.79 15.20
C ARG A 123 18.32 -41.13 15.84
N TYR A 124 18.59 -41.17 17.14
CA TYR A 124 18.91 -42.41 17.86
C TYR A 124 17.67 -43.29 18.01
N SER A 125 16.52 -42.71 18.37
CA SER A 125 15.24 -43.44 18.42
C SER A 125 14.83 -43.92 17.03
N TRP A 126 15.15 -43.16 15.97
CA TRP A 126 14.92 -43.59 14.59
C TRP A 126 15.81 -44.76 14.23
N LYS A 127 17.14 -44.66 14.44
CA LYS A 127 18.08 -45.76 14.17
C LYS A 127 17.75 -47.01 14.98
N LEU A 128 17.32 -46.87 16.22
CA LEU A 128 16.83 -47.97 17.03
C LEU A 128 15.53 -48.54 16.47
N LYS A 129 14.55 -47.71 16.10
CA LYS A 129 13.31 -48.20 15.45
C LYS A 129 13.55 -48.82 14.08
N GLU A 130 14.45 -48.28 13.27
CA GLU A 130 14.86 -48.88 12.00
C GLU A 130 15.49 -50.27 12.22
N LYS A 131 16.22 -50.43 13.32
CA LYS A 131 16.85 -51.71 13.72
C LYS A 131 15.91 -52.68 14.42
N TYR A 132 14.86 -52.21 15.12
CA TYR A 132 14.02 -53.02 16.03
C TYR A 132 12.51 -53.00 15.76
N THR A 133 11.97 -52.06 15.00
CA THR A 133 10.54 -52.02 14.62
C THR A 133 10.35 -52.41 13.17
N SER A 134 10.07 -53.70 12.99
CA SER A 134 8.95 -54.08 12.14
C SER A 134 7.68 -53.43 12.71
N SER A 135 6.89 -52.71 11.91
CA SER A 135 5.45 -52.59 12.18
C SER A 135 4.89 -53.99 12.55
N PRO A 136 3.71 -54.15 13.18
CA PRO A 136 3.05 -55.45 13.30
C PRO A 136 3.05 -56.27 11.99
N ASN A 137 3.24 -55.60 10.84
CA ASN A 137 3.33 -56.15 9.49
C ASN A 137 4.75 -56.15 8.85
N GLY A 138 5.84 -55.95 9.59
CA GLY A 138 7.21 -55.99 9.01
C GLY A 138 7.66 -54.74 8.23
N ARG A 139 6.79 -53.74 8.07
CA ARG A 139 7.06 -52.55 7.26
C ARG A 139 7.90 -51.50 8.02
N ARG A 140 8.86 -50.88 7.31
CA ARG A 140 9.61 -49.70 7.77
C ARG A 140 8.70 -48.47 7.80
N LEU A 141 8.78 -47.71 8.89
CA LEU A 141 8.09 -46.43 9.01
C LEU A 141 8.64 -45.42 8.00
N THR A 142 7.81 -44.51 7.56
CA THR A 142 8.19 -43.28 6.85
C THR A 142 8.58 -42.19 7.87
N PRO A 143 9.32 -41.14 7.46
CA PRO A 143 9.63 -40.02 8.35
C PRO A 143 8.38 -39.36 8.97
N ASP A 144 7.29 -39.23 8.22
CA ASP A 144 6.06 -38.63 8.74
C ASP A 144 5.38 -39.53 9.77
N GLU A 145 5.30 -40.84 9.53
CA GLU A 145 4.79 -41.81 10.52
C GLU A 145 5.63 -41.80 11.80
N PHE A 146 6.94 -41.63 11.67
CA PHE A 146 7.83 -41.51 12.83
C PHE A 146 7.53 -40.30 13.69
N LEU A 147 7.34 -39.15 13.05
CA LEU A 147 6.97 -37.91 13.73
C LEU A 147 5.68 -38.10 14.53
N GLU A 148 4.69 -38.77 13.95
CA GLU A 148 3.43 -39.06 14.66
C GLU A 148 3.63 -39.92 15.89
N VAL A 149 4.45 -40.96 15.83
CA VAL A 149 4.74 -41.80 17.00
C VAL A 149 5.50 -41.02 18.08
N MET A 150 6.31 -40.03 17.69
CA MET A 150 7.03 -39.19 18.66
C MET A 150 6.14 -38.19 19.36
N LEU A 151 5.07 -37.79 18.68
CA LEU A 151 4.00 -36.95 19.20
C LEU A 151 2.86 -37.79 19.78
N GLU A 152 3.10 -39.04 20.17
CA GLU A 152 2.16 -39.80 20.99
C GLU A 152 2.23 -39.34 22.44
N ARG A 153 1.06 -39.31 23.09
CA ARG A 153 0.99 -39.06 24.52
C ARG A 153 1.64 -40.22 25.26
N LYS A 154 2.31 -39.89 26.36
CA LYS A 154 2.91 -40.86 27.26
C LYS A 154 2.05 -40.98 28.52
N ASP A 155 1.87 -42.20 28.98
CA ASP A 155 1.18 -42.50 30.24
C ASP A 155 2.05 -42.17 31.45
N GLY A 156 1.43 -41.66 32.51
CA GLY A 156 2.09 -41.34 33.78
C GLY A 156 1.91 -39.88 34.21
N HIS A 157 2.42 -39.56 35.41
CA HIS A 157 2.15 -38.29 36.10
C HIS A 157 3.40 -37.46 36.42
N THR A 158 4.57 -37.87 35.93
CA THR A 158 5.82 -37.12 36.19
C THR A 158 5.80 -35.76 35.49
N LYS A 159 6.59 -34.80 35.99
CA LYS A 159 6.73 -33.47 35.37
C LYS A 159 7.16 -33.58 33.91
N ALA A 160 8.14 -34.44 33.62
CA ALA A 160 8.63 -34.65 32.25
C ALA A 160 7.55 -35.21 31.30
N ILE A 161 6.70 -36.12 31.79
CA ILE A 161 5.59 -36.68 30.99
C ILE A 161 4.53 -35.61 30.73
N ARG A 162 4.17 -34.81 31.76
CA ARG A 162 3.24 -33.69 31.60
C ARG A 162 3.74 -32.68 30.57
N SER A 163 4.99 -32.22 30.69
CA SER A 163 5.59 -31.28 29.72
C SER A 163 5.68 -31.86 28.30
N HIS A 164 5.99 -33.15 28.14
CA HIS A 164 5.95 -33.83 26.83
C HIS A 164 4.54 -33.83 26.24
N ASN A 165 3.53 -34.18 27.05
CA ASN A 165 2.13 -34.24 26.60
C ASN A 165 1.59 -32.84 26.27
N GLU A 166 1.92 -31.82 27.06
CA GLU A 166 1.55 -30.42 26.81
C GLU A 166 2.17 -29.91 25.50
N MET A 167 3.46 -30.16 25.26
CA MET A 167 4.13 -29.82 24.00
C MET A 167 3.53 -30.58 22.81
N THR A 168 3.25 -31.86 22.99
CA THR A 168 2.60 -32.70 21.98
C THR A 168 1.22 -32.16 21.61
N ASP A 169 0.38 -31.87 22.61
CA ASP A 169 -0.97 -31.34 22.41
C ASP A 169 -0.90 -29.98 21.69
N ALA A 170 0.03 -29.10 22.09
CA ALA A 170 0.25 -27.81 21.44
C ALA A 170 0.65 -27.96 19.98
N VAL A 171 1.69 -28.77 19.67
CA VAL A 171 2.15 -28.99 18.29
C VAL A 171 1.03 -29.56 17.43
N LYS A 172 0.28 -30.54 17.94
CA LYS A 172 -0.83 -31.16 17.19
C LYS A 172 -1.98 -30.19 16.93
N THR A 173 -2.25 -29.29 17.89
CA THR A 173 -3.31 -28.29 17.79
C THR A 173 -2.94 -27.16 16.83
N PHE A 174 -1.75 -26.58 16.97
CA PHE A 174 -1.31 -25.44 16.15
C PHE A 174 -0.85 -25.86 14.75
N PHE A 175 -0.33 -27.08 14.58
CA PHE A 175 0.20 -27.61 13.32
C PHE A 175 -0.48 -28.94 12.96
N PRO A 176 -1.75 -28.90 12.52
CA PRO A 176 -2.50 -30.11 12.18
C PRO A 176 -1.90 -30.84 10.97
N LYS A 177 -1.28 -30.11 10.03
CA LYS A 177 -0.46 -30.67 8.96
C LYS A 177 1.01 -30.47 9.34
N ARG A 178 1.74 -31.57 9.43
CA ARG A 178 3.15 -31.59 9.85
C ARG A 178 3.88 -32.72 9.13
N HIS A 179 5.12 -32.45 8.76
CA HIS A 179 5.95 -33.38 7.99
C HIS A 179 7.37 -33.38 8.55
N LEU A 180 8.04 -34.52 8.48
CA LEU A 180 9.45 -34.68 8.81
C LEU A 180 10.23 -35.01 7.55
N ARG A 181 11.30 -34.27 7.30
CA ARG A 181 12.23 -34.55 6.20
C ARG A 181 13.63 -34.73 6.79
N LEU A 182 14.29 -35.82 6.39
CA LEU A 182 15.66 -36.12 6.82
C LEU A 182 16.60 -35.70 5.69
N ILE A 183 17.40 -34.67 5.96
CA ILE A 183 18.37 -34.15 4.99
C ILE A 183 19.75 -34.72 5.32
N PRO A 184 20.43 -35.41 4.38
CA PRO A 184 21.80 -35.91 4.59
C PRO A 184 22.79 -34.74 4.67
N ALA A 185 24.04 -35.02 5.04
CA ALA A 185 25.05 -33.96 5.10
C ALA A 185 25.40 -33.48 3.67
N PRO A 186 25.56 -32.17 3.42
CA PRO A 186 25.87 -31.67 2.08
C PRO A 186 27.22 -32.15 1.55
N SER A 187 28.20 -32.32 2.44
CA SER A 187 29.52 -32.87 2.16
C SER A 187 30.06 -33.59 3.39
N ILE A 188 31.06 -34.45 3.19
CA ILE A 188 31.89 -35.03 4.25
C ILE A 188 33.10 -34.14 4.59
N ASP A 189 33.40 -33.17 3.73
CA ASP A 189 34.52 -32.24 3.86
C ASP A 189 34.13 -31.01 4.67
N SER A 190 34.85 -30.75 5.77
CA SER A 190 34.61 -29.62 6.66
C SER A 190 34.80 -28.26 5.98
N ASP A 191 35.74 -28.15 5.04
CA ASP A 191 36.03 -26.88 4.37
C ASP A 191 34.91 -26.49 3.41
N ILE A 192 34.30 -27.50 2.78
CA ILE A 192 33.08 -27.34 1.96
C ILE A 192 31.89 -26.97 2.85
N LEU A 193 31.73 -27.62 4.01
CA LEU A 193 30.63 -27.32 4.94
C LEU A 193 30.68 -25.88 5.46
N SER A 194 31.88 -25.36 5.73
CA SER A 194 32.09 -23.98 6.17
C SER A 194 31.95 -22.94 5.04
N ASN A 195 31.96 -23.34 3.76
CA ASN A 195 31.87 -22.44 2.60
C ASN A 195 30.80 -22.90 1.61
N LEU A 196 29.65 -23.34 2.13
CA LEU A 196 28.63 -24.02 1.34
C LEU A 196 27.98 -23.12 0.26
N ASP A 197 28.02 -21.80 0.43
CA ASP A 197 27.61 -20.81 -0.59
C ASP A 197 28.56 -20.74 -1.79
N LYS A 198 29.83 -21.07 -1.59
CA LYS A 198 30.87 -21.07 -2.63
C LYS A 198 31.11 -22.46 -3.24
N ALA A 199 30.59 -23.51 -2.60
CA ALA A 199 30.73 -24.87 -3.07
C ALA A 199 30.09 -25.06 -4.45
N GLY A 200 30.85 -25.67 -5.38
CA GLY A 200 30.31 -26.09 -6.67
C GLY A 200 29.38 -27.30 -6.53
N ASP A 201 28.43 -27.47 -7.45
CA ASP A 201 27.43 -28.55 -7.35
C ASP A 201 28.07 -29.96 -7.40
N ASN A 202 29.26 -30.09 -7.98
CA ASN A 202 30.03 -31.33 -8.02
C ASN A 202 30.69 -31.69 -6.68
N ALA A 203 30.82 -30.72 -5.77
CA ALA A 203 31.40 -30.90 -4.45
C ALA A 203 30.35 -31.36 -3.41
N LEU A 204 29.07 -31.33 -3.77
CA LEU A 204 27.95 -31.74 -2.92
C LEU A 204 27.54 -33.17 -3.22
N GLN A 205 27.17 -33.91 -2.17
CA GLN A 205 26.67 -35.27 -2.29
C GLN A 205 25.37 -35.30 -3.12
N THR A 206 25.22 -36.32 -3.96
CA THR A 206 24.06 -36.43 -4.87
C THR A 206 22.76 -36.64 -4.10
N ASP A 207 22.77 -37.46 -3.05
CA ASP A 207 21.61 -37.71 -2.19
C ASP A 207 21.13 -36.44 -1.47
N TYR A 208 22.05 -35.57 -1.07
CA TYR A 208 21.73 -34.25 -0.52
C TYR A 208 21.02 -33.37 -1.55
N LYS A 209 21.59 -33.24 -2.74
CA LYS A 209 21.00 -32.43 -3.82
C LYS A 209 19.59 -32.92 -4.16
N ASP A 210 19.43 -34.22 -4.39
CA ASP A 210 18.14 -34.82 -4.73
C ASP A 210 17.12 -34.61 -3.60
N THR A 211 17.54 -34.78 -2.34
CA THR A 211 16.66 -34.61 -1.17
C THR A 211 16.19 -33.17 -1.04
N VAL A 212 17.09 -32.19 -1.14
CA VAL A 212 16.74 -30.78 -0.98
C VAL A 212 15.95 -30.25 -2.19
N ASP A 213 16.27 -30.70 -3.40
CA ASP A 213 15.49 -30.37 -4.60
C ASP A 213 14.06 -30.93 -4.53
N ASN A 214 13.90 -32.15 -4.03
CA ASN A 214 12.58 -32.73 -3.80
C ASN A 214 11.82 -31.96 -2.71
N PHE A 215 12.48 -31.61 -1.60
CA PHE A 215 11.83 -30.89 -0.50
C PHE A 215 11.43 -29.46 -0.87
N THR A 216 12.29 -28.72 -1.58
CA THR A 216 11.94 -27.37 -2.07
C THR A 216 10.78 -27.41 -3.06
N ARG A 217 10.77 -28.38 -3.99
CA ARG A 217 9.63 -28.61 -4.90
C ARG A 217 8.35 -28.95 -4.16
N GLU A 218 8.42 -29.76 -3.11
CA GLU A 218 7.27 -30.08 -2.26
C GLU A 218 6.66 -28.81 -1.64
N ILE A 219 7.50 -27.93 -1.08
CA ILE A 219 7.05 -26.64 -0.51
C ILE A 219 6.42 -25.76 -1.59
N TRP A 220 7.07 -25.58 -2.75
CA TRP A 220 6.51 -24.75 -3.82
C TRP A 220 5.20 -25.31 -4.40
N ASN A 221 5.06 -26.63 -4.50
CA ASN A 221 3.86 -27.26 -5.04
C ASN A 221 2.69 -27.21 -4.05
N SER A 222 2.98 -27.33 -2.75
CA SER A 222 1.99 -27.23 -1.68
C SER A 222 1.72 -25.78 -1.23
N GLY A 223 2.43 -24.81 -1.80
CA GLY A 223 2.29 -23.38 -1.54
C GLY A 223 0.86 -22.87 -1.68
N GLN A 224 0.46 -21.98 -0.77
CA GLN A 224 -0.89 -21.42 -0.72
C GLN A 224 -0.84 -19.90 -0.58
N VAL A 225 -1.90 -19.22 -1.00
CA VAL A 225 -1.99 -17.78 -0.72
C VAL A 225 -2.08 -17.62 0.80
N LYS A 226 -1.26 -16.71 1.35
CA LYS A 226 -1.37 -16.33 2.74
C LYS A 226 -2.71 -15.66 2.97
N ARG A 227 -3.43 -16.12 3.99
CA ARG A 227 -4.71 -15.56 4.40
C ARG A 227 -4.63 -14.97 5.80
N VAL A 228 -5.38 -13.90 6.00
CA VAL A 228 -5.66 -13.33 7.33
C VAL A 228 -7.17 -13.22 7.49
N ASN A 229 -7.71 -13.80 8.56
CA ASN A 229 -9.16 -13.86 8.81
C ASN A 229 -10.00 -14.35 7.59
N GLY A 230 -9.48 -15.32 6.84
CA GLY A 230 -10.13 -15.91 5.66
C GLY A 230 -9.80 -15.24 4.33
N ASP A 231 -9.17 -14.07 4.33
CA ASP A 231 -8.93 -13.27 3.13
C ASP A 231 -7.50 -13.32 2.63
N ASP A 232 -7.35 -13.44 1.32
CA ASP A 232 -6.07 -13.46 0.62
C ASP A 232 -5.30 -12.15 0.82
N ILE A 233 -4.04 -12.27 1.26
CA ILE A 233 -3.12 -11.15 1.44
C ILE A 233 -2.41 -10.86 0.11
N ARG A 234 -2.53 -9.60 -0.33
CA ARG A 234 -1.74 -9.04 -1.43
C ARG A 234 -0.52 -8.29 -0.89
N THR A 235 0.45 -8.02 -1.75
CA THR A 235 1.63 -7.19 -1.42
C THR A 235 1.27 -5.85 -0.79
N THR A 236 0.20 -5.20 -1.24
CA THR A 236 -0.32 -3.93 -0.67
C THR A 236 -0.78 -4.09 0.79
N GLY A 237 -1.47 -5.20 1.12
CA GLY A 237 -1.93 -5.49 2.47
C GLY A 237 -0.83 -6.04 3.40
N LEU A 238 0.15 -6.76 2.83
CA LEU A 238 1.26 -7.38 3.57
C LEU A 238 2.03 -6.36 4.40
N LEU A 239 2.30 -5.16 3.85
CA LEU A 239 3.05 -4.13 4.56
C LEU A 239 2.31 -3.65 5.83
N HIS A 240 0.99 -3.50 5.76
CA HIS A 240 0.18 -3.10 6.92
C HIS A 240 0.18 -4.18 8.01
N ILE A 241 0.12 -5.45 7.61
CA ILE A 241 0.18 -6.60 8.52
C ILE A 241 1.55 -6.70 9.20
N LEU A 242 2.63 -6.56 8.43
CA LEU A 242 3.99 -6.54 8.97
C LEU A 242 4.15 -5.41 9.99
N ARG A 243 3.70 -4.19 9.65
CA ARG A 243 3.75 -3.04 10.56
C ARG A 243 2.96 -3.31 11.84
N TYR A 244 1.74 -3.85 11.72
CA TYR A 244 0.93 -4.21 12.88
C TYR A 244 1.63 -5.23 13.78
N TYR A 245 2.09 -6.36 13.24
CA TYR A 245 2.72 -7.40 14.05
C TYR A 245 4.01 -6.93 14.70
N VAL A 246 4.86 -6.19 13.96
CA VAL A 246 6.10 -5.63 14.52
C VAL A 246 5.82 -4.61 15.62
N ASN A 247 4.76 -3.79 15.49
CA ASN A 247 4.39 -2.86 16.56
C ASN A 247 3.83 -3.61 17.78
N ALA A 248 2.92 -4.56 17.57
CA ALA A 248 2.28 -5.31 18.65
C ALA A 248 3.27 -6.16 19.44
N ILE A 249 4.28 -6.75 18.78
CA ILE A 249 5.25 -7.63 19.45
C ILE A 249 6.32 -6.87 20.24
N ASN A 250 6.50 -5.58 19.95
CA ASN A 250 7.43 -4.70 20.63
C ASN A 250 6.75 -3.81 21.68
N ASP A 251 5.42 -3.87 21.81
CA ASP A 251 4.66 -3.17 22.83
C ASP A 251 4.41 -4.11 24.03
N PRO A 252 4.93 -3.81 25.23
CA PRO A 252 4.76 -4.66 26.41
C PRO A 252 3.29 -4.76 26.87
N ASN A 253 2.40 -3.88 26.39
CA ASN A 253 0.98 -3.89 26.73
C ASN A 253 0.10 -4.50 25.63
N SER A 254 0.70 -5.11 24.61
CA SER A 254 0.00 -5.63 23.45
C SER A 254 0.39 -7.07 23.13
N LEU A 255 -0.51 -7.78 22.47
CA LEU A 255 -0.23 -9.09 21.90
C LEU A 255 -0.63 -9.07 20.43
N PRO A 256 0.21 -9.62 19.52
CA PRO A 256 -0.14 -9.70 18.12
C PRO A 256 -1.36 -10.61 17.94
N SER A 257 -2.39 -10.09 17.25
CA SER A 257 -3.63 -10.83 17.00
C SER A 257 -3.95 -10.92 15.50
N VAL A 258 -4.61 -12.00 15.10
CA VAL A 258 -5.08 -12.17 13.70
C VAL A 258 -6.11 -11.10 13.34
N LEU A 259 -7.00 -10.75 14.28
CA LEU A 259 -8.03 -9.74 14.05
C LEU A 259 -7.42 -8.34 13.88
N GLY A 260 -6.50 -7.93 14.77
CA GLY A 260 -5.86 -6.62 14.63
C GLY A 260 -5.01 -6.49 13.37
N ALA A 261 -4.38 -7.59 12.92
CA ALA A 261 -3.68 -7.60 11.63
C ALA A 261 -4.64 -7.43 10.45
N TYR A 262 -5.80 -8.09 10.51
CA TYR A 262 -6.86 -7.95 9.53
C TYR A 262 -7.41 -6.51 9.48
N GLU A 263 -7.66 -5.89 10.63
CA GLU A 263 -8.12 -4.51 10.74
C GLU A 263 -7.08 -3.52 10.20
N ALA A 264 -5.80 -3.70 10.54
CA ALA A 264 -4.71 -2.89 10.01
C ALA A 264 -4.58 -3.02 8.48
N MET A 265 -4.76 -4.22 7.94
CA MET A 265 -4.79 -4.46 6.49
C MET A 265 -5.97 -3.75 5.83
N ALA A 266 -7.18 -3.90 6.38
CA ALA A 266 -8.39 -3.30 5.84
C ALA A 266 -8.31 -1.76 5.83
N GLU A 267 -7.86 -1.17 6.94
CA GLU A 267 -7.66 0.29 7.06
C GLU A 267 -6.60 0.79 6.07
N GLY A 268 -5.51 0.04 5.92
CA GLY A 268 -4.44 0.34 4.98
C GLY A 268 -4.89 0.31 3.51
N GLU A 269 -5.61 -0.74 3.10
CA GLU A 269 -6.16 -0.85 1.74
C GLU A 269 -7.16 0.28 1.46
N CYS A 270 -8.01 0.62 2.43
CA CYS A 270 -8.94 1.73 2.31
C CYS A 270 -8.23 3.08 2.16
N SER A 271 -7.20 3.33 2.97
CA SER A 271 -6.40 4.56 2.90
C SER A 271 -5.69 4.70 1.55
N ARG A 272 -5.06 3.63 1.07
CA ARG A 272 -4.38 3.61 -0.22
C ARG A 272 -5.35 3.91 -1.37
N ALA A 273 -6.48 3.20 -1.42
CA ALA A 273 -7.48 3.41 -2.46
C ALA A 273 -8.07 4.83 -2.41
N PHE A 274 -8.29 5.38 -1.21
CA PHE A 274 -8.71 6.76 -1.03
C PHE A 274 -7.72 7.76 -1.67
N GLU A 275 -6.42 7.61 -1.39
CA GLU A 275 -5.37 8.49 -1.94
C GLU A 275 -5.29 8.38 -3.47
N GLU A 276 -5.36 7.16 -4.00
CA GLU A 276 -5.38 6.91 -5.45
C GLU A 276 -6.56 7.58 -6.14
N GLN A 277 -7.77 7.47 -5.57
CA GLN A 277 -8.96 8.10 -6.16
C GLN A 277 -8.95 9.62 -6.03
N MET A 278 -8.38 10.17 -4.95
CA MET A 278 -8.15 11.62 -4.83
C MET A 278 -7.18 12.13 -5.90
N LYS A 279 -6.07 11.43 -6.12
CA LYS A 279 -5.10 11.79 -7.17
C LYS A 279 -5.72 11.68 -8.55
N ALA A 280 -6.47 10.62 -8.83
CA ALA A 280 -7.16 10.43 -10.11
C ALA A 280 -8.19 11.54 -10.38
N PHE A 281 -8.91 11.99 -9.35
CA PHE A 281 -9.80 13.15 -9.46
C PHE A 281 -9.03 14.43 -9.80
N GLN A 282 -7.93 14.73 -9.10
CA GLN A 282 -7.12 15.92 -9.35
C GLN A 282 -6.55 15.94 -10.76
N GLU A 283 -6.03 14.82 -11.25
CA GLU A 283 -5.53 14.69 -12.62
C GLU A 283 -6.65 14.86 -13.65
N SER A 284 -7.84 14.30 -13.39
CA SER A 284 -9.01 14.49 -14.24
C SER A 284 -9.44 15.96 -14.27
N ALA A 285 -9.46 16.64 -13.12
CA ALA A 285 -9.80 18.05 -13.02
C ALA A 285 -8.81 18.95 -13.79
N GLU A 286 -7.51 18.65 -13.70
CA GLU A 286 -6.47 19.36 -14.46
C GLU A 286 -6.65 19.21 -15.97
N LYS A 287 -6.99 18.00 -16.43
CA LYS A 287 -7.11 17.69 -17.85
C LYS A 287 -8.44 18.11 -18.48
N THR A 288 -9.53 18.15 -17.69
CA THR A 288 -10.90 18.28 -18.25
C THR A 288 -11.70 19.45 -17.71
N VAL A 289 -11.39 19.98 -16.52
CA VAL A 289 -12.13 21.09 -15.90
C VAL A 289 -11.38 22.40 -16.11
N LYS A 290 -10.12 22.47 -15.68
CA LYS A 290 -9.33 23.73 -15.75
C LYS A 290 -9.17 24.30 -17.18
N PRO A 291 -9.02 23.50 -18.24
CA PRO A 291 -8.91 24.02 -19.61
C PRO A 291 -10.19 24.66 -20.14
N LEU A 292 -11.35 24.36 -19.54
CA LEU A 292 -12.62 24.98 -19.90
C LEU A 292 -12.81 26.36 -19.24
N MET A 293 -12.04 26.68 -18.20
CA MET A 293 -12.25 27.91 -17.45
C MET A 293 -11.70 29.15 -18.19
N PRO A 294 -12.41 30.30 -18.18
CA PRO A 294 -13.73 30.48 -17.59
C PRO A 294 -14.87 29.98 -18.50
N THR A 295 -15.83 29.27 -17.91
CA THR A 295 -17.06 28.78 -18.56
C THR A 295 -18.25 29.02 -17.63
N ASP A 296 -19.47 28.85 -18.14
CA ASP A 296 -20.69 28.84 -17.31
C ASP A 296 -20.59 27.84 -16.14
N GLU A 297 -21.24 28.20 -15.03
CA GLU A 297 -21.15 27.45 -13.78
C GLU A 297 -21.71 26.02 -13.93
N GLU A 298 -22.77 25.84 -14.71
CA GLU A 298 -23.40 24.55 -14.95
C GLU A 298 -22.46 23.58 -15.66
N THR A 299 -21.82 24.01 -16.76
CA THR A 299 -20.84 23.20 -17.50
C THR A 299 -19.62 22.88 -16.64
N CYS A 300 -19.12 23.86 -15.87
CA CYS A 300 -18.01 23.63 -14.94
C CYS A 300 -18.38 22.58 -13.88
N ASN A 301 -19.51 22.77 -13.19
CA ASN A 301 -19.96 21.88 -12.13
C ASN A 301 -20.24 20.45 -12.65
N ARG A 302 -20.85 20.31 -13.83
CA ARG A 302 -21.12 19.00 -14.45
C ARG A 302 -19.84 18.22 -14.72
N ARG A 303 -18.77 18.88 -15.20
CA ARG A 303 -17.47 18.24 -15.44
C ARG A 303 -16.79 17.83 -14.14
N ILE A 304 -16.86 18.66 -13.10
CA ILE A 304 -16.33 18.32 -11.77
C ILE A 304 -17.08 17.12 -11.20
N GLN A 305 -18.41 17.13 -11.28
CA GLN A 305 -19.27 16.07 -10.77
C GLN A 305 -19.00 14.73 -11.47
N THR A 306 -18.82 14.74 -12.80
CA THR A 306 -18.44 13.53 -13.56
C THR A 306 -17.13 12.91 -13.05
N ALA A 307 -16.12 13.76 -12.77
CA ALA A 307 -14.84 13.30 -12.23
C ALA A 307 -14.99 12.76 -10.80
N ALA A 308 -15.78 13.43 -9.95
CA ALA A 308 -16.05 13.03 -8.58
C ALA A 308 -16.81 11.69 -8.50
N GLU A 309 -17.84 11.51 -9.32
CA GLU A 309 -18.61 10.27 -9.41
C GLU A 309 -17.76 9.08 -9.85
N SER A 310 -16.89 9.30 -10.84
CA SER A 310 -15.91 8.29 -11.25
C SER A 310 -15.00 7.88 -10.09
N ALA A 311 -14.49 8.84 -9.30
CA ALA A 311 -13.62 8.56 -8.16
C ALA A 311 -14.35 7.78 -7.05
N VAL A 312 -15.58 8.18 -6.72
CA VAL A 312 -16.41 7.51 -5.69
C VAL A 312 -16.80 6.09 -6.11
N SER A 313 -17.15 5.91 -7.39
CA SER A 313 -17.52 4.59 -7.94
C SER A 313 -16.34 3.62 -7.87
N LYS A 314 -15.15 4.06 -8.31
CA LYS A 314 -13.92 3.26 -8.25
C LYS A 314 -13.53 2.92 -6.81
N LEU A 315 -13.56 3.88 -5.89
CA LEU A 315 -13.29 3.61 -4.47
C LEU A 315 -14.24 2.52 -3.95
N SER A 316 -15.54 2.66 -4.20
CA SER A 316 -16.55 1.72 -3.72
C SER A 316 -16.31 0.30 -4.25
N ALA A 317 -15.82 0.17 -5.49
CA ALA A 317 -15.47 -1.12 -6.08
C ALA A 317 -14.19 -1.71 -5.44
N ASP A 318 -13.18 -0.88 -5.19
CA ASP A 318 -11.88 -1.30 -4.65
C ASP A 318 -11.98 -1.73 -3.18
N VAL A 319 -12.80 -1.01 -2.39
CA VAL A 319 -12.84 -1.16 -0.92
C VAL A 319 -14.15 -1.68 -0.37
N GLY A 320 -15.17 -1.96 -1.20
CA GLY A 320 -16.52 -2.31 -0.73
C GLY A 320 -16.57 -3.50 0.25
N LYS A 321 -15.60 -4.41 0.15
CA LYS A 321 -15.39 -5.51 1.11
C LYS A 321 -14.96 -5.04 2.51
N TRP A 322 -14.14 -3.99 2.56
CA TRP A 322 -13.51 -3.45 3.75
C TRP A 322 -14.34 -2.32 4.37
N ASP A 323 -14.83 -1.38 3.56
CA ASP A 323 -15.59 -0.20 4.00
C ASP A 323 -17.10 -0.47 4.10
N LYS A 324 -17.50 -1.48 4.87
CA LYS A 324 -18.91 -1.93 4.96
C LYS A 324 -19.87 -0.84 5.44
N VAL A 325 -19.40 0.05 6.32
CA VAL A 325 -20.20 1.15 6.90
C VAL A 325 -20.07 2.44 6.07
N GLY A 326 -19.29 2.44 4.98
CA GLY A 326 -19.13 3.58 4.09
C GLY A 326 -18.42 4.77 4.72
N THR A 327 -17.54 4.54 5.68
CA THR A 327 -16.76 5.60 6.36
C THR A 327 -15.77 6.23 5.38
N TRP A 328 -15.03 5.42 4.64
CA TRP A 328 -14.06 5.89 3.65
C TRP A 328 -14.73 6.54 2.44
N LYS A 329 -15.86 5.97 2.00
CA LYS A 329 -16.71 6.58 0.96
C LYS A 329 -17.18 7.98 1.35
N ARG A 330 -17.73 8.15 2.56
CA ARG A 330 -18.18 9.48 3.05
C ARG A 330 -17.01 10.46 3.19
N ARG A 331 -15.86 9.99 3.69
CA ARG A 331 -14.64 10.80 3.78
C ARG A 331 -14.20 11.31 2.40
N LEU A 332 -14.24 10.45 1.37
CA LEU A 332 -13.92 10.84 0.00
C LEU A 332 -14.91 11.88 -0.53
N GLN A 333 -16.21 11.64 -0.37
CA GLN A 333 -17.25 12.58 -0.81
C GLN A 333 -17.07 13.96 -0.17
N GLY A 334 -16.78 14.05 1.13
CA GLY A 334 -16.53 15.33 1.80
C GLY A 334 -15.30 16.07 1.28
N LYS A 335 -14.21 15.35 0.96
CA LYS A 335 -13.00 15.95 0.37
C LYS A 335 -13.24 16.40 -1.06
N LEU A 336 -13.95 15.61 -1.87
CA LEU A 336 -14.33 15.98 -3.23
C LEU A 336 -15.26 17.21 -3.25
N GLU A 337 -16.16 17.35 -2.28
CA GLU A 337 -17.01 18.54 -2.15
C GLU A 337 -16.18 19.80 -1.85
N THR A 338 -15.15 19.68 -1.01
CA THR A 338 -14.23 20.79 -0.74
C THR A 338 -13.48 21.22 -2.01
N GLU A 339 -12.96 20.25 -2.78
CA GLU A 339 -12.30 20.53 -4.06
C GLU A 339 -13.26 21.10 -5.11
N ARG A 340 -14.52 20.63 -5.15
CA ARG A 340 -15.56 21.14 -6.05
C ARG A 340 -15.79 22.63 -5.82
N LEU A 341 -15.97 23.05 -4.57
CA LEU A 341 -16.15 24.46 -4.22
C LEU A 341 -14.93 25.31 -4.60
N ALA A 342 -13.72 24.78 -4.40
CA ALA A 342 -12.49 25.47 -4.80
C ALA A 342 -12.39 25.66 -6.33
N LEU A 343 -12.74 24.65 -7.12
CA LEU A 343 -12.73 24.72 -8.59
C LEU A 343 -13.81 25.67 -9.12
N LEU A 344 -15.01 25.69 -8.52
CA LEU A 344 -16.06 26.65 -8.90
C LEU A 344 -15.65 28.08 -8.58
N LYS A 345 -15.02 28.31 -7.43
CA LYS A 345 -14.45 29.62 -7.09
C LYS A 345 -13.38 30.04 -8.09
N LEU A 346 -12.45 29.15 -8.44
CA LEU A 346 -11.43 29.42 -9.44
C LEU A 346 -12.03 29.79 -10.82
N ASN A 347 -13.08 29.09 -11.24
CA ASN A 347 -13.82 29.42 -12.46
C ASN A 347 -14.46 30.82 -12.38
N SER A 348 -15.08 31.14 -11.25
CA SER A 348 -15.68 32.46 -10.99
C SER A 348 -14.64 33.58 -11.01
N ASP A 349 -13.47 33.37 -10.38
CA ASP A 349 -12.41 34.37 -10.33
C ASP A 349 -11.84 34.63 -11.74
N LYS A 350 -11.54 33.57 -12.51
CA LYS A 350 -11.14 33.70 -13.92
C LYS A 350 -12.20 34.38 -14.79
N SER A 351 -13.48 34.11 -14.53
CA SER A 351 -14.59 34.75 -15.22
C SER A 351 -14.61 36.25 -14.94
N LYS A 352 -14.44 36.64 -13.68
CA LYS A 352 -14.39 38.04 -13.25
C LYS A 352 -13.24 38.78 -13.92
N ASP A 353 -12.02 38.23 -13.84
CA ASP A 353 -10.82 38.85 -14.42
C ASP A 353 -10.98 39.09 -15.92
N LEU A 354 -11.50 38.09 -16.65
CA LEU A 354 -11.75 38.20 -18.09
C LEU A 354 -12.84 39.24 -18.41
N CYS A 355 -13.96 39.21 -17.69
CA CYS A 355 -15.06 40.16 -17.90
C CYS A 355 -14.62 41.61 -17.62
N GLU A 356 -13.86 41.83 -16.55
CA GLU A 356 -13.29 43.14 -16.23
C GLU A 356 -12.31 43.63 -17.31
N ALA A 357 -11.51 42.72 -17.88
CA ALA A 357 -10.62 43.06 -19.00
C ALA A 357 -11.43 43.46 -20.25
N ILE A 358 -12.46 42.69 -20.60
CA ILE A 358 -13.33 42.96 -21.76
C ILE A 358 -14.02 44.31 -21.60
N ILE A 359 -14.67 44.60 -20.47
CA ILE A 359 -15.40 45.87 -20.28
C ILE A 359 -14.46 47.08 -20.30
N LYS A 360 -13.23 46.94 -19.75
CA LYS A 360 -12.19 47.98 -19.83
C LYS A 360 -11.75 48.21 -21.28
N GLU A 361 -11.62 47.15 -22.07
CA GLU A 361 -11.25 47.23 -23.48
C GLU A 361 -12.34 47.92 -24.32
N VAL A 362 -13.60 47.46 -24.21
CA VAL A 362 -14.69 48.00 -25.05
C VAL A 362 -15.09 49.43 -24.68
N ASP A 363 -14.98 49.82 -23.40
CA ASP A 363 -15.25 51.19 -22.95
C ASP A 363 -14.09 52.17 -23.22
N ARG A 364 -12.88 51.66 -23.51
CA ARG A 364 -11.66 52.48 -23.69
C ARG A 364 -11.88 53.68 -24.63
N PRO A 365 -12.49 53.53 -25.82
CA PRO A 365 -12.69 54.66 -26.74
C PRO A 365 -13.59 55.75 -26.14
N VAL A 366 -14.68 55.35 -25.46
CA VAL A 366 -15.59 56.27 -24.79
C VAL A 366 -14.86 56.99 -23.64
N ARG A 367 -14.09 56.27 -22.79
CA ARG A 367 -13.30 56.92 -21.71
C ARG A 367 -12.36 58.00 -22.24
N GLN A 368 -11.68 57.72 -23.34
CA GLN A 368 -10.73 58.66 -23.94
C GLN A 368 -11.42 59.89 -24.50
N LYS A 369 -12.58 59.72 -25.17
CA LYS A 369 -13.40 60.83 -25.66
C LYS A 369 -13.94 61.69 -24.52
N VAL A 370 -14.37 61.07 -23.41
CA VAL A 370 -14.76 61.79 -22.19
C VAL A 370 -13.59 62.61 -21.65
N GLY A 371 -12.41 62.00 -21.49
CA GLY A 371 -11.23 62.70 -20.96
C GLY A 371 -10.73 63.85 -21.83
N LYS A 372 -10.96 63.79 -23.14
CA LYS A 372 -10.65 64.86 -24.11
C LYS A 372 -11.77 65.91 -24.25
N GLY A 373 -12.88 65.77 -23.53
CA GLY A 373 -14.02 66.69 -23.62
C GLY A 373 -14.76 66.64 -24.97
N VAL A 374 -14.66 65.54 -25.73
CA VAL A 374 -15.26 65.43 -27.09
C VAL A 374 -16.78 65.57 -27.07
N TYR A 375 -17.42 65.21 -25.95
CA TYR A 375 -18.87 65.31 -25.77
C TYR A 375 -19.33 66.68 -25.24
N ASN A 376 -18.42 67.62 -24.96
CA ASN A 376 -18.77 68.95 -24.43
C ASN A 376 -19.21 69.90 -25.56
N ARG A 377 -20.30 69.52 -26.23
CA ARG A 377 -20.93 70.25 -27.34
C ARG A 377 -22.42 69.98 -27.34
N ILE A 378 -23.19 70.86 -27.97
CA ILE A 378 -24.64 70.66 -28.16
C ILE A 378 -24.91 69.33 -28.88
N GLY A 379 -25.74 68.47 -28.28
CA GLY A 379 -26.04 67.13 -28.78
C GLY A 379 -24.97 66.07 -28.47
N GLY A 380 -23.96 66.42 -27.69
CA GLY A 380 -22.91 65.51 -27.21
C GLY A 380 -23.45 64.37 -26.34
N PHE A 381 -24.50 64.62 -25.55
CA PHE A 381 -25.15 63.61 -24.72
C PHE A 381 -25.77 62.48 -25.54
N ASN A 382 -26.49 62.81 -26.63
CA ASN A 382 -27.07 61.80 -27.52
C ASN A 382 -25.97 60.97 -28.21
N THR A 383 -24.87 61.61 -28.58
CA THR A 383 -23.71 60.90 -29.15
C THR A 383 -23.09 59.95 -28.13
N TYR A 384 -22.92 60.40 -26.88
CA TYR A 384 -22.39 59.59 -25.78
C TYR A 384 -23.27 58.37 -25.51
N VAL A 385 -24.60 58.55 -25.36
CA VAL A 385 -25.53 57.44 -25.09
C VAL A 385 -25.44 56.36 -26.17
N ARG A 386 -25.46 56.74 -27.45
CA ARG A 386 -25.34 55.78 -28.57
C ARG A 386 -24.03 55.00 -28.52
N GLU A 387 -22.92 55.65 -28.18
CA GLU A 387 -21.61 54.99 -28.09
C GLU A 387 -21.55 54.04 -26.88
N VAL A 388 -22.14 54.41 -25.75
CA VAL A 388 -22.25 53.53 -24.57
C VAL A 388 -23.15 52.32 -24.83
N ASP A 389 -24.26 52.48 -25.57
CA ASP A 389 -25.11 51.36 -25.99
C ASP A 389 -24.33 50.36 -26.86
N ALA A 390 -23.40 50.85 -27.68
CA ALA A 390 -22.47 50.00 -28.43
C ALA A 390 -21.46 49.29 -27.51
N VAL A 391 -20.98 49.94 -26.43
CA VAL A 391 -20.15 49.30 -25.39
C VAL A 391 -20.90 48.14 -24.73
N TYR A 392 -22.16 48.36 -24.31
CA TYR A 392 -22.99 47.30 -23.71
C TYR A 392 -23.18 46.11 -24.66
N SER A 393 -23.47 46.39 -25.93
CA SER A 393 -23.68 45.36 -26.95
C SER A 393 -22.39 44.56 -27.23
N ALA A 394 -21.26 45.26 -27.39
CA ALA A 394 -19.95 44.63 -27.60
C ALA A 394 -19.50 43.79 -26.41
N TYR A 395 -19.75 44.27 -25.18
CA TYR A 395 -19.48 43.51 -23.96
C TYR A 395 -20.30 42.23 -23.92
N ARG A 396 -21.63 42.30 -24.09
CA ARG A 396 -22.50 41.12 -24.06
C ARG A 396 -22.10 40.07 -25.09
N GLN A 397 -21.69 40.51 -26.29
CA GLN A 397 -21.20 39.61 -27.33
C GLN A 397 -19.88 38.92 -26.94
N LYS A 398 -18.87 39.70 -26.48
CA LYS A 398 -17.54 39.17 -26.13
C LYS A 398 -17.53 38.34 -24.85
N ALA A 399 -18.37 38.69 -23.88
CA ALA A 399 -18.47 38.05 -22.57
C ALA A 399 -19.44 36.85 -22.56
N SER A 400 -20.16 36.60 -23.66
CA SER A 400 -21.07 35.45 -23.76
C SER A 400 -20.33 34.13 -23.50
N GLY A 401 -20.88 33.31 -22.59
CA GLY A 401 -20.28 32.04 -22.17
C GLY A 401 -18.99 32.17 -21.35
N LYS A 402 -18.58 33.38 -20.95
CA LYS A 402 -17.34 33.61 -20.17
C LYS A 402 -17.51 33.49 -18.67
N GLY A 403 -18.55 32.78 -18.24
CA GLY A 403 -18.76 32.36 -16.85
C GLY A 403 -19.67 33.25 -16.00
N PRO A 404 -19.74 32.97 -14.68
CA PRO A 404 -20.77 33.53 -13.81
C PRO A 404 -20.63 35.03 -13.52
N ALA A 405 -19.47 35.64 -13.79
CA ALA A 405 -19.22 37.04 -13.47
C ALA A 405 -19.81 38.04 -14.50
N VAL A 406 -20.32 37.55 -15.64
CA VAL A 406 -20.73 38.38 -16.79
C VAL A 406 -21.72 39.47 -16.40
N GLU A 407 -22.82 39.14 -15.72
CA GLU A 407 -23.84 40.14 -15.37
C GLU A 407 -23.37 41.02 -14.20
N LYS A 408 -22.65 40.46 -13.22
CA LYS A 408 -22.17 41.20 -12.04
C LYS A 408 -21.15 42.29 -12.41
N VAL A 409 -20.25 42.01 -13.36
CA VAL A 409 -19.30 43.01 -13.88
C VAL A 409 -20.03 44.10 -14.66
N LEU A 410 -21.07 43.73 -15.42
CA LEU A 410 -21.88 44.69 -16.16
C LEU A 410 -22.67 45.63 -15.24
N GLU A 411 -23.22 45.10 -14.14
CA GLU A 411 -23.91 45.87 -13.11
C GLU A 411 -22.95 46.87 -12.44
N THR A 412 -21.74 46.41 -12.08
CA THR A 412 -20.70 47.29 -11.52
C THR A 412 -20.33 48.41 -12.50
N PHE A 413 -20.24 48.09 -13.80
CA PHE A 413 -19.98 49.08 -14.84
C PHE A 413 -21.12 50.10 -14.96
N ARG A 414 -22.39 49.67 -14.94
CA ARG A 414 -23.57 50.55 -15.00
C ARG A 414 -23.55 51.62 -13.92
N VAL A 415 -23.11 51.28 -12.70
CA VAL A 415 -22.95 52.25 -11.61
C VAL A 415 -21.95 53.35 -11.99
N THR A 416 -20.76 52.96 -12.46
CA THR A 416 -19.72 53.92 -12.87
C THR A 416 -20.11 54.76 -14.10
N GLU A 417 -20.86 54.15 -15.02
CA GLU A 417 -21.35 54.78 -16.24
C GLU A 417 -22.43 55.83 -15.93
N THR A 418 -23.34 55.55 -14.98
CA THR A 418 -24.39 56.48 -14.55
C THR A 418 -23.83 57.82 -14.09
N THR A 419 -22.73 57.80 -13.32
CA THR A 419 -22.07 59.03 -12.88
C THR A 419 -21.59 59.87 -14.07
N ARG A 420 -20.90 59.25 -15.03
CA ARG A 420 -20.41 59.92 -16.26
C ARG A 420 -21.55 60.46 -17.11
N ARG A 421 -22.61 59.65 -17.25
CA ARG A 421 -23.81 59.99 -18.01
C ARG A 421 -24.46 61.27 -17.50
N ASN A 422 -24.62 61.41 -16.19
CA ASN A 422 -25.21 62.59 -15.57
C ASN A 422 -24.35 63.84 -15.81
N THR A 423 -23.03 63.75 -15.63
CA THR A 423 -22.12 64.88 -15.88
C THR A 423 -22.19 65.38 -17.34
N ILE A 424 -22.23 64.47 -18.31
CA ILE A 424 -22.32 64.85 -19.73
C ILE A 424 -23.69 65.45 -20.05
N LYS A 425 -24.76 64.91 -19.47
CA LYS A 425 -26.12 65.43 -19.63
C LYS A 425 -26.24 66.86 -19.12
N ASP A 426 -25.71 67.13 -17.93
CA ASP A 426 -25.75 68.46 -17.31
C ASP A 426 -24.95 69.48 -18.14
N THR A 427 -23.81 69.05 -18.67
CA THR A 427 -22.96 69.89 -19.53
C THR A 427 -23.66 70.26 -20.85
N ASP A 428 -24.23 69.28 -21.55
CA ASP A 428 -24.97 69.52 -22.80
C ASP A 428 -26.19 70.42 -22.57
N SER A 429 -26.95 70.18 -21.48
CA SER A 429 -28.13 70.98 -21.13
C SER A 429 -27.79 72.46 -20.90
N LYS A 430 -26.68 72.75 -20.22
CA LYS A 430 -26.18 74.12 -20.01
C LYS A 430 -25.80 74.78 -21.33
N LEU A 431 -25.08 74.08 -22.21
CA LEU A 431 -24.68 74.60 -23.52
C LEU A 431 -25.90 74.91 -24.40
N VAL A 432 -26.95 74.08 -24.34
CA VAL A 432 -28.22 74.32 -25.05
C VAL A 432 -28.93 75.56 -24.51
N GLU A 433 -28.94 75.76 -23.18
CA GLU A 433 -29.56 76.94 -22.58
C GLU A 433 -28.80 78.23 -22.93
N GLU A 434 -27.47 78.19 -22.94
CA GLU A 434 -26.63 79.32 -23.36
C GLU A 434 -26.85 79.69 -24.84
N ASP A 435 -26.88 78.70 -25.75
CA ASP A 435 -27.14 78.95 -27.18
C ASP A 435 -28.53 79.56 -27.42
N ARG A 436 -29.53 79.19 -26.61
CA ARG A 436 -30.88 79.79 -26.64
C ARG A 436 -30.94 81.23 -26.11
N ARG A 437 -30.00 81.65 -25.26
CA ARG A 437 -29.93 83.02 -24.74
C ARG A 437 -29.18 83.98 -25.68
N VAL A 438 -28.32 83.43 -26.55
CA VAL A 438 -27.49 84.20 -27.49
C VAL A 438 -28.16 84.37 -28.85
N LYS A 439 -29.11 83.49 -29.21
CA LYS A 439 -30.04 83.65 -30.33
C LYS A 439 -31.28 84.43 -29.92
#